data_AF-A0A366M3D1-F1
#
_entry.id   AF-A0A366M3D1-F1
#
_cell.length_a   1.000
_cell.length_b   1.000
_cell.length_c   1.000
_cell.angle_alpha   90.00
_cell.angle_beta   90.00
_cell.angle_gamma   90.00
#
_symmetry.space_group_name_H-M   'P 1'
#
loop_
_entity.id
_entity.type
_entity.pdbx_description
1 polymer ?
#
loop_
_entity_poly.entity_id
_entity_poly.type
_entity_poly.pdbx_seq_one_letter_code
_entity_poly.pdbx_strand_id
1 'polypeptide(L)'
;MNRAADKAIIRNPTTAFFVQAVLAFAISLGALIIGVAYLPVDGWIRAFFAVGVLYVVTSAFTLAKIVRDRQEIAEMTSRIDQARLERLIAEHDPFKVD
;
A
#
# COMPACT_ATOMS: atom_id res chain seq x y z
N MET A 1 -1.70 -24.96 -24.45
CA MET A 1 -1.61 -23.64 -25.10
C MET A 1 -1.25 -22.62 -24.02
N ASN A 2 -0.06 -22.04 -24.12
CA ASN A 2 0.51 -20.87 -23.41
C ASN A 2 0.50 -20.77 -21.87
N ARG A 3 1.62 -21.20 -21.24
CA ARG A 3 2.08 -20.84 -19.88
C ARG A 3 2.31 -19.33 -19.65
N ALA A 4 1.99 -18.47 -20.62
CA ALA A 4 2.26 -17.04 -20.59
C ALA A 4 1.14 -16.19 -19.94
N ALA A 5 -0.03 -16.79 -19.64
CA ALA A 5 -1.17 -16.07 -19.06
C ALA A 5 -1.14 -15.97 -17.52
N ASP A 6 -0.36 -16.80 -16.83
CA ASP A 6 -0.32 -16.87 -15.36
C ASP A 6 0.96 -16.27 -14.78
N LYS A 7 1.17 -14.99 -15.02
CA LYS A 7 2.02 -14.20 -14.14
C LYS A 7 1.27 -12.92 -13.84
N ALA A 8 0.42 -12.99 -12.82
CA ALA A 8 -0.04 -11.79 -12.14
C ALA A 8 1.19 -10.92 -11.88
N ILE A 9 1.26 -9.76 -12.55
CA ILE A 9 2.42 -8.88 -12.50
C ILE A 9 2.46 -8.29 -11.09
N ILE A 10 3.12 -8.98 -10.17
CA ILE A 10 3.58 -8.42 -8.90
C ILE A 10 4.50 -7.26 -9.26
N ARG A 11 3.94 -6.05 -9.27
CA ARG A 11 4.67 -4.84 -9.61
C ARG A 11 5.40 -4.38 -8.36
N ASN A 12 6.56 -4.99 -8.10
CA ASN A 12 7.42 -4.52 -7.02
C ASN A 12 7.96 -3.14 -7.39
N PRO A 13 7.76 -2.12 -6.53
CA PRO A 13 8.41 -0.83 -6.74
C PRO A 13 9.93 -1.03 -6.73
N THR A 14 10.63 -0.28 -7.58
CA THR A 14 12.10 -0.33 -7.60
C THR A 14 12.65 0.17 -6.26
N THR A 15 13.77 -0.40 -5.80
CA THR A 15 14.42 -0.01 -4.55
C THR A 15 14.72 1.49 -4.51
N ALA A 16 15.06 2.09 -5.65
CA ALA A 16 15.30 3.52 -5.78
C ALA A 16 14.07 4.36 -5.43
N PHE A 17 12.88 4.00 -5.95
CA PHE A 17 11.65 4.73 -5.65
C PHE A 17 11.24 4.60 -4.17
N PHE A 18 11.43 3.41 -3.58
CA PHE A 18 11.19 3.20 -2.16
C PHE A 18 12.10 4.09 -1.30
N VAL A 19 13.40 4.13 -1.58
CA VAL A 19 14.36 4.98 -0.85
C VAL A 19 14.00 6.45 -1.00
N GLN A 20 13.65 6.90 -2.21
CA GLN A 20 13.22 8.28 -2.45
C GLN A 20 11.99 8.65 -1.62
N ALA A 21 10.98 7.78 -1.55
CA ALA A 21 9.77 8.03 -0.78
C ALA A 21 10.07 8.16 0.73
N VAL A 22 10.92 7.29 1.27
CA VAL A 22 11.35 7.35 2.68
C VAL A 22 12.13 8.64 2.97
N LEU A 23 13.06 9.02 2.09
CA LEU A 23 13.82 10.25 2.24
C LEU A 23 12.93 11.50 2.16
N ALA A 24 12.02 11.56 1.20
CA ALA A 24 11.09 12.68 1.06
C ALA A 24 10.20 12.84 2.29
N PHE A 25 9.68 11.73 2.83
CA PHE A 25 8.90 11.74 4.06
C PHE A 25 9.74 12.21 5.25
N ALA A 26 10.95 11.69 5.42
CA ALA A 26 11.84 12.07 6.53
C ALA A 26 12.21 13.57 6.49
N ILE A 27 12.54 14.09 5.30
CA ILE A 27 12.86 15.51 5.11
C ILE A 27 11.63 16.38 5.40
N SER A 28 10.46 16.02 4.86
CA SER A 28 9.22 16.77 5.08
C SER A 28 8.79 16.78 6.55
N LEU A 29 8.85 15.62 7.22
CA LEU A 29 8.49 15.50 8.63
C LEU A 29 9.49 16.27 9.50
N GLY A 30 10.79 16.16 9.23
CA GLY A 30 11.83 16.90 9.92
C GLY A 30 11.65 18.42 9.77
N ALA A 31 11.39 18.89 8.56
CA ALA A 31 11.12 20.31 8.30
C ALA A 31 9.90 20.82 9.09
N LEU A 32 8.82 20.02 9.17
CA LEU A 32 7.64 20.36 9.95
C LEU A 32 7.94 20.42 11.46
N ILE A 33 8.66 19.43 11.99
CA ILE A 33 9.05 19.39 13.42
C ILE A 33 9.93 20.61 13.76
N ILE A 34 10.90 20.93 12.91
CA ILE A 34 11.73 22.13 13.06
C ILE A 34 10.86 23.39 13.02
N GLY A 35 9.92 23.49 12.08
CA GLY A 35 8.99 24.62 11.98
C GLY A 35 8.14 24.81 13.25
N VAL A 36 7.62 23.72 13.81
CA VAL A 36 6.87 23.75 15.09
C VAL A 36 7.80 24.14 16.25
N ALA A 37 9.05 23.66 16.27
CA ALA A 37 10.01 23.95 17.33
C ALA A 37 10.44 25.42 17.37
N TYR A 38 10.64 26.06 16.21
CA TYR A 38 11.04 27.46 16.10
C TYR A 38 9.87 28.46 16.05
N LEU A 39 8.63 27.98 16.15
CA LEU A 39 7.46 28.84 16.13
C LEU A 39 7.44 29.76 17.37
N PRO A 40 7.33 31.10 17.21
CA PRO A 40 7.34 32.05 18.32
C PRO A 40 5.97 32.12 19.00
N VAL A 41 5.55 31.00 19.60
CA VAL A 41 4.28 30.84 20.31
C VAL A 41 4.50 30.28 21.71
N ASP A 42 3.46 30.41 22.55
CA ASP A 42 3.41 29.83 23.88
C ASP A 42 3.65 28.31 23.85
N GLY A 43 4.27 27.78 24.92
CA GLY A 43 4.61 26.37 25.04
C GLY A 43 3.41 25.44 24.94
N TRP A 44 2.24 25.86 25.44
CA TRP A 44 1.01 25.06 25.38
C TRP A 44 0.50 24.89 23.95
N ILE A 45 0.47 25.99 23.19
CA ILE A 45 0.07 25.98 21.78
C ILE A 45 1.01 25.09 20.97
N ARG A 46 2.32 25.17 21.25
CA ARG A 46 3.33 24.32 20.61
C ARG A 46 3.11 22.84 20.91
N ALA A 47 2.79 22.49 22.15
CA ALA A 47 2.48 21.12 22.55
C ALA A 47 1.23 20.58 21.83
N PHE A 48 0.19 21.42 21.67
CA PHE A 48 -0.99 21.05 20.89
C PHE A 48 -0.65 20.71 19.43
N PHE A 49 0.17 21.54 18.76
CA PHE A 49 0.65 21.23 17.41
C PHE A 49 1.49 19.95 17.36
N ALA A 50 2.38 19.74 18.34
CA ALA A 50 3.19 18.52 18.40
C ALA A 50 2.33 17.25 18.49
N VAL A 51 1.31 17.24 19.36
CA VAL A 51 0.36 16.14 19.47
C VAL A 51 -0.45 15.96 18.19
N GLY A 52 -0.90 17.07 17.58
CA GLY A 52 -1.61 17.05 16.31
C GLY A 52 -0.78 16.42 15.18
N VAL A 53 0.48 16.82 15.03
CA VAL A 53 1.41 16.24 14.05
C VAL A 53 1.61 14.74 14.30
N LEU A 54 1.88 14.34 15.54
CA LEU A 54 2.07 12.93 15.90
C LEU A 54 0.83 12.09 15.57
N TYR A 55 -0.37 12.57 15.92
CA TYR A 55 -1.61 11.84 15.69
C TYR A 55 -1.98 11.76 14.21
N VAL A 56 -1.84 12.85 13.46
CA VAL A 56 -2.08 12.86 12.01
C VAL A 56 -1.12 11.92 11.28
N VAL A 57 0.17 11.93 11.62
CA VAL A 57 1.15 11.02 11.01
C VAL A 57 0.80 9.55 11.31
N THR A 58 0.49 9.24 12.58
CA THR A 58 0.14 7.88 13.00
C THR A 58 -1.12 7.36 12.31
N SER A 59 -2.17 8.19 12.23
CA SER A 59 -3.43 7.83 11.57
C SER A 59 -3.28 7.71 10.05
N ALA A 60 -2.49 8.58 9.42
CA ALA A 60 -2.19 8.47 7.99
C ALA A 60 -1.48 7.16 7.64
N PHE A 61 -0.48 6.73 8.44
CA PHE A 61 0.16 5.42 8.23
C PHE A 61 -0.80 4.25 8.44
N THR A 62 -1.70 4.34 9.42
CA THR A 62 -2.71 3.32 9.67
C THR A 62 -3.68 3.21 8.49
N LEU A 63 -4.14 4.35 7.98
CA LEU A 63 -4.99 4.40 6.80
C LEU A 63 -4.26 3.85 5.56
N ALA A 64 -2.99 4.19 5.37
CA ALA A 64 -2.18 3.69 4.26
C ALA A 64 -2.03 2.15 4.30
N LYS A 65 -1.84 1.58 5.49
CA LYS A 65 -1.85 0.12 5.69
C LYS A 65 -3.19 -0.48 5.28
N ILE A 66 -4.30 0.04 5.80
CA ILE A 66 -5.65 -0.46 5.45
C ILE A 66 -5.89 -0.41 3.94
N VAL A 67 -5.50 0.68 3.27
CA VAL A 67 -5.66 0.81 1.82
C VAL A 67 -4.82 -0.24 1.08
N ARG A 68 -3.57 -0.45 1.49
CA ARG A 68 -2.69 -1.46 0.91
C ARG A 68 -3.23 -2.87 1.14
N ASP A 69 -3.65 -3.19 2.37
CA ASP A 69 -4.18 -4.50 2.73
C ASP A 69 -5.44 -4.81 1.89
N ARG A 70 -6.30 -3.81 1.64
CA ARG A 70 -7.46 -3.96 0.75
C ARG A 70 -7.09 -4.22 -0.70
N GLN A 71 -6.01 -3.61 -1.21
CA GLN A 71 -5.51 -3.87 -2.56
C GLN A 71 -4.94 -5.29 -2.67
N GLU A 72 -4.18 -5.74 -1.68
CA GLU A 72 -3.61 -7.10 -1.63
C GLU A 72 -4.72 -8.17 -1.56
N ILE A 73 -5.75 -7.97 -0.73
CA ILE A 73 -6.91 -8.89 -0.64
C ILE A 73 -7.67 -8.98 -1.97
N ALA A 74 -7.90 -7.84 -2.64
CA ALA A 74 -8.59 -7.81 -3.93
C ALA A 74 -7.82 -8.57 -5.01
N GLU A 75 -6.50 -8.38 -5.07
CA GLU A 75 -5.63 -9.11 -5.99
C GLU A 75 -5.64 -10.62 -5.70
N MET A 76 -5.52 -11.03 -4.43
CA MET A 76 -5.56 -12.45 -4.05
C MET A 76 -6.89 -13.12 -4.41
N THR A 77 -8.01 -12.43 -4.17
CA THR A 77 -9.35 -12.97 -4.49
C THR A 77 -9.48 -13.23 -5.99
N SER A 78 -9.04 -12.29 -6.84
CA SER A 78 -9.07 -12.47 -8.30
C SER A 78 -8.26 -13.68 -8.79
N ARG A 79 -7.11 -13.97 -8.15
CA ARG A 79 -6.28 -15.15 -8.48
C ARG A 79 -6.97 -16.46 -8.11
N ILE A 80 -7.67 -16.47 -6.97
CA ILE A 80 -8.45 -17.64 -6.54
C ILE A 80 -9.61 -17.89 -7.51
N ASP A 81 -10.31 -16.83 -7.93
CA ASP A 81 -11.41 -16.94 -8.90
C ASP A 81 -10.91 -17.47 -10.24
N GLN A 82 -9.76 -17.00 -10.73
CA GLN A 82 -9.11 -17.53 -11.93
C GLN A 82 -8.77 -19.02 -11.80
N ALA A 83 -8.14 -19.43 -10.69
CA ALA A 83 -7.79 -20.83 -10.47
C ALA A 83 -9.03 -21.74 -10.32
N ARG A 84 -10.11 -21.23 -9.72
CA ARG A 84 -11.39 -21.93 -9.63
C ARG A 84 -12.05 -22.07 -11.00
N LEU A 85 -12.07 -21.00 -11.80
CA LEU A 85 -12.55 -21.03 -13.17
C LEU A 85 -11.75 -22.01 -14.03
N GLU A 86 -10.42 -22.02 -13.89
CA GLU A 86 -9.56 -22.96 -14.60
C GLU A 86 -9.84 -24.41 -14.19
N ARG A 87 -10.09 -24.68 -12.91
CA ARG A 87 -10.52 -26.01 -12.44
C ARG A 87 -11.88 -26.41 -12.99
N LEU A 88 -12.87 -25.51 -12.99
CA LEU A 88 -14.19 -25.78 -13.55
C LEU A 88 -14.11 -26.09 -15.05
N ILE A 89 -13.29 -25.34 -15.80
CA ILE A 89 -13.03 -25.56 -17.23
C ILE A 89 -12.25 -26.88 -17.46
N ALA A 90 -11.38 -27.29 -16.54
CA ALA A 90 -10.66 -28.55 -16.65
C ALA A 90 -11.51 -29.78 -16.30
N GLU A 91 -12.46 -29.63 -15.38
CA GLU A 91 -13.34 -30.72 -14.93
C GLU A 91 -14.55 -30.90 -15.87
N HIS A 92 -15.08 -29.82 -16.43
CA HIS A 92 -15.94 -29.86 -17.61
C HIS A 92 -15.07 -29.74 -18.87
N ASP A 93 -14.62 -30.87 -19.42
CA ASP A 93 -14.01 -30.95 -20.74
C ASP A 93 -15.10 -31.20 -21.81
N PRO A 94 -15.68 -30.16 -22.43
CA PRO A 94 -16.70 -30.31 -23.47
C PRO A 94 -16.14 -30.84 -24.81
N PHE A 95 -14.83 -31.16 -24.91
CA PHE A 95 -14.21 -31.63 -26.16
C PHE A 95 -13.95 -33.14 -26.20
N LYS A 96 -14.33 -33.90 -25.17
CA LYS A 96 -14.54 -35.36 -25.30
C LYS A 96 -15.95 -35.64 -25.80
N VAL A 97 -16.16 -35.38 -27.08
CA VAL A 97 -17.20 -36.06 -27.87
C VAL A 97 -16.52 -37.31 -28.44
N ASP A 98 -17.21 -38.45 -28.38
CA ASP A 98 -16.80 -39.72 -28.99
C ASP A 98 -16.18 -39.59 -30.39
#